data_AF-A0A4V5PJL1-F1
#
_entry.id   AF-A0A4V5PJL1-F1
#
_cell.length_a   1.000
_cell.length_b   1.000
_cell.length_c   1.000
_cell.angle_alpha   90.00
_cell.angle_beta   90.00
_cell.angle_gamma   90.00
#
_symmetry.space_group_name_H-M   'P 1'
#
loop_
_entity.id
_entity.type
_entity.pdbx_description
1 polymer ?
#
loop_
_entity_poly.entity_id
_entity_poly.type
_entity_poly.pdbx_seq_one_letter_code
_entity_poly.pdbx_strand_id
1 'polypeptide(L)'
;MTPGSAVPASFEALPNPRGAAVRAAETALDDAQRGFGAHADIAAPLMHAAAALRQAGWHAAQRFADALLLASPFAGGDFARRFGVALYDFSVAVERRNLRELSCSTTLFDHYRTLSAQFAQHTHAFEVAYEDLALAHRPIPPATLRTVPAQRLALLRASYEAALLYVLRGHPAAESALDEIEACMVELAGPDPYDVWRLAAGCSRALRAASRASSGAADAKRFYARCNLLLADQARGVVMAPRSFVRATLAMLWRDYALYGAAAEDADQVALLNDYGLTVDWHVAGTQASEALWEAGAAEAERQATGGAAPTRELGVLSVNAHAYEDFLQTADASIDALSQHAGLVSGAAQHDTAAALLASDAAYRLGAAACALGLGHVALLSDALGLAWRRRAHADAVAPEAHSRTLIDAPDGASVGRAAEALRAMLLRVAAGVAPPDSQQVLAALTQAIERGREGVPVPATRGAR
;
A
#
# COMPACT_ATOMS: atom_id res chain seq x y z
N MET A 1 16.02 23.59 36.74
CA MET A 1 15.02 22.57 36.39
C MET A 1 13.82 23.28 35.82
N THR A 2 13.67 23.21 34.50
CA THR A 2 12.52 23.72 33.74
C THR A 2 12.08 22.58 32.82
N PRO A 3 10.77 22.34 32.64
CA PRO A 3 10.29 21.19 31.88
C PRO A 3 10.60 21.38 30.40
N GLY A 4 11.05 20.30 29.76
CA GLY A 4 11.31 20.25 28.33
C GLY A 4 10.07 20.64 27.54
N SER A 5 10.20 21.72 26.77
CA SER A 5 9.29 22.08 25.71
C SER A 5 9.28 20.92 24.72
N ALA A 6 8.20 20.14 24.70
CA ALA A 6 7.94 19.19 23.64
C ALA A 6 7.81 20.01 22.35
N VAL A 7 8.87 20.05 21.56
CA VAL A 7 8.81 20.53 20.18
C VAL A 7 7.70 19.69 19.52
N PRO A 8 6.60 20.29 19.03
CA PRO A 8 5.66 19.53 18.23
C PRO A 8 6.46 18.98 17.04
N ALA A 9 6.37 17.67 16.81
CA ALA A 9 7.06 17.02 15.69
C ALA A 9 6.80 17.85 14.44
N SER A 10 7.82 18.54 13.94
CA SER A 10 7.71 19.30 12.71
C SER A 10 7.53 18.29 11.59
N PHE A 11 6.38 18.38 10.91
CA PHE A 11 6.09 17.64 9.69
C PHE A 11 7.02 18.14 8.57
N GLU A 12 8.30 17.76 8.61
CA GLU A 12 9.28 17.89 7.52
C GLU A 12 9.09 16.65 6.61
N ALA A 13 8.50 16.66 5.42
CA ALA A 13 7.83 17.69 4.60
C ALA A 13 6.59 17.03 3.94
N LEU A 14 5.48 17.77 3.76
CA LEU A 14 4.33 17.37 2.93
C LEU A 14 3.68 18.63 2.34
N PRO A 15 3.90 18.88 1.04
CA PRO A 15 2.87 18.81 0.01
C PRO A 15 3.45 18.19 -1.27
N ASN A 16 2.69 17.78 -2.27
CA ASN A 16 1.27 17.94 -2.54
C ASN A 16 0.71 16.58 -3.03
N PRO A 17 -0.58 16.30 -2.83
CA PRO A 17 -1.35 16.22 -4.07
C PRO A 17 -2.56 17.15 -4.03
N ARG A 18 -2.88 17.62 -5.24
CA ARG A 18 -4.10 18.35 -5.63
C ARG A 18 -5.35 17.46 -5.49
N GLY A 19 -5.44 16.71 -4.39
CA GLY A 19 -6.49 15.75 -4.11
C GLY A 19 -7.82 16.47 -4.04
N ALA A 20 -8.86 15.79 -4.50
CA ALA A 20 -10.22 16.22 -4.35
C ALA A 20 -10.56 16.44 -2.87
N ALA A 21 -11.34 17.48 -2.58
CA ALA A 21 -11.96 17.60 -1.28
C ALA A 21 -13.15 16.64 -1.17
N VAL A 22 -13.31 15.95 -0.05
CA VAL A 22 -14.56 15.26 0.29
C VAL A 22 -15.33 16.16 1.26
N ARG A 23 -15.96 17.22 0.74
CA ARG A 23 -16.56 18.30 1.56
C ARG A 23 -17.57 17.80 2.58
N ALA A 24 -18.35 16.78 2.22
CA ALA A 24 -19.28 16.14 3.13
C ALA A 24 -18.57 15.47 4.32
N ALA A 25 -17.41 14.84 4.10
CA ALA A 25 -16.62 14.24 5.16
C ALA A 25 -15.93 15.31 6.02
N GLU A 26 -15.30 16.32 5.40
CA GLU A 26 -14.69 17.46 6.11
C GLU A 26 -15.72 18.12 7.05
N THR A 27 -16.90 18.47 6.54
CA THR A 27 -17.99 19.08 7.33
C THR A 27 -18.46 18.17 8.46
N ALA A 28 -18.62 16.87 8.20
CA ALA A 28 -19.06 15.92 9.20
C ALA A 28 -18.00 15.69 10.30
N LEU A 29 -16.71 15.80 9.98
CA LEU A 29 -15.63 15.73 10.97
C LEU A 29 -15.57 17.01 11.83
N ASP A 30 -15.77 18.18 11.24
CA ASP A 30 -15.92 19.43 11.99
C ASP A 30 -17.11 19.38 12.95
N ASP A 31 -18.25 18.84 12.50
CA ASP A 31 -19.42 18.61 13.35
C ASP A 31 -19.12 17.63 14.49
N ALA A 32 -18.39 16.55 14.21
CA ALA A 32 -17.95 15.61 15.24
C ALA A 32 -17.04 16.28 16.27
N GLN A 33 -16.09 17.13 15.84
CA GLN A 33 -15.21 17.86 16.75
C GLN A 33 -15.97 18.84 17.64
N ARG A 34 -16.90 19.62 17.05
CA ARG A 34 -17.75 20.54 17.81
C ARG A 34 -18.64 19.80 18.80
N GLY A 35 -19.26 18.70 18.37
CA GLY A 35 -20.07 17.83 19.22
C GLY A 35 -19.26 17.26 20.38
N PHE A 36 -18.05 16.77 20.09
CA PHE A 36 -17.14 16.23 21.11
C PHE A 36 -16.76 17.27 22.15
N GLY A 37 -16.38 18.49 21.73
CA GLY A 37 -16.07 19.59 22.64
C GLY A 37 -17.27 20.03 23.49
N ALA A 38 -18.49 19.93 22.94
CA ALA A 38 -19.73 20.23 23.63
C ALA A 38 -20.26 19.06 24.49
N HIS A 39 -19.56 17.92 24.55
CA HIS A 39 -20.03 16.69 25.21
C HIS A 39 -21.39 16.20 24.67
N ALA A 40 -21.65 16.43 23.38
CA ALA A 40 -22.84 15.98 22.67
C ALA A 40 -22.60 14.63 21.97
N ASP A 41 -23.67 14.04 21.43
CA ASP A 41 -23.56 12.84 20.60
C ASP A 41 -22.83 13.13 19.28
N ILE A 42 -21.83 12.32 18.97
CA ILE A 42 -20.96 12.42 17.80
C ILE A 42 -21.14 11.25 16.81
N ALA A 43 -22.01 10.29 17.12
CA ALA A 43 -22.19 9.10 16.29
C ALA A 43 -22.69 9.43 14.87
N ALA A 44 -23.70 10.30 14.76
CA ALA A 44 -24.27 10.66 13.46
C ALA A 44 -23.26 11.40 12.54
N PRO A 45 -22.54 12.43 13.02
CA PRO A 45 -21.44 13.03 12.24
C PRO A 45 -20.38 12.02 11.78
N LEU A 46 -19.92 11.13 12.67
CA LEU A 46 -18.92 10.11 12.30
C LEU A 46 -19.44 9.10 11.27
N MET A 47 -20.71 8.69 11.37
CA MET A 47 -21.35 7.84 10.35
C MET A 47 -21.41 8.53 8.98
N HIS A 48 -21.75 9.82 8.94
CA HIS A 48 -21.77 10.59 7.69
C HIS A 48 -20.37 10.73 7.09
N ALA A 49 -19.35 10.99 7.91
CA ALA A 49 -17.96 11.04 7.46
C ALA A 49 -17.52 9.70 6.85
N ALA A 50 -17.78 8.59 7.53
CA ALA A 50 -17.44 7.25 7.04
C ALA A 50 -18.15 6.91 5.71
N ALA A 51 -19.42 7.28 5.55
CA ALA A 51 -20.18 7.07 4.32
C ALA A 51 -19.61 7.88 3.15
N ALA A 52 -19.30 9.16 3.36
CA ALA A 52 -18.72 10.03 2.34
C ALA A 52 -17.32 9.53 1.90
N LEU A 53 -16.48 9.12 2.84
CA LEU A 53 -15.15 8.56 2.56
C LEU A 53 -15.25 7.22 1.80
N ARG A 54 -16.24 6.38 2.14
CA ARG A 54 -16.51 5.13 1.40
C ARG A 54 -16.90 5.41 -0.04
N GLN A 55 -17.79 6.37 -0.26
CA GLN A 55 -18.24 6.74 -1.60
C GLN A 55 -17.08 7.31 -2.43
N ALA A 56 -16.15 8.03 -1.81
CA ALA A 56 -14.93 8.52 -2.44
C ALA A 56 -13.88 7.41 -2.72
N GLY A 57 -14.00 6.24 -2.09
CA GLY A 57 -13.00 5.16 -2.16
C GLY A 57 -11.78 5.41 -1.26
N TRP A 58 -11.91 6.28 -0.25
CA TRP A 58 -10.84 6.63 0.68
C TRP A 58 -10.80 5.60 1.82
N HIS A 59 -10.51 4.35 1.48
CA HIS A 59 -10.73 3.20 2.36
C HIS A 59 -9.99 3.25 3.69
N ALA A 60 -8.73 3.70 3.72
CA ALA A 60 -8.00 3.83 4.99
C ALA A 60 -8.64 4.87 5.92
N ALA A 61 -9.02 6.04 5.38
CA ALA A 61 -9.75 7.05 6.12
C ALA A 61 -11.14 6.57 6.57
N GLN A 62 -11.84 5.82 5.72
CA GLN A 62 -13.12 5.21 6.05
C GLN A 62 -13.00 4.24 7.24
N ARG A 63 -11.96 3.39 7.27
CA ARG A 63 -11.69 2.52 8.42
C ARG A 63 -11.36 3.29 9.68
N PHE A 64 -10.64 4.40 9.56
CA PHE A 64 -10.34 5.27 10.70
C PHE A 64 -11.62 5.91 11.26
N ALA A 65 -12.49 6.43 10.39
CA ALA A 65 -13.80 6.97 10.78
C ALA A 65 -14.69 5.92 11.46
N ASP A 66 -14.70 4.68 10.96
CA ASP A 66 -15.38 3.56 11.62
C ASP A 66 -14.81 3.28 13.01
N ALA A 67 -13.48 3.32 13.18
CA ALA A 67 -12.85 3.12 14.49
C ALA A 67 -13.18 4.24 15.48
N LEU A 68 -13.23 5.49 15.02
CA LEU A 68 -13.72 6.62 15.82
C LEU A 68 -15.19 6.41 16.23
N LEU A 69 -16.04 5.98 15.30
CA LEU A 69 -17.45 5.70 15.58
C LEU A 69 -17.60 4.59 16.64
N LEU A 70 -16.87 3.48 16.48
CA LEU A 70 -16.90 2.35 17.42
C LEU A 70 -16.32 2.70 18.79
N ALA A 71 -15.34 3.61 18.84
CA ALA A 71 -14.75 4.09 20.08
C ALA A 71 -15.56 5.22 20.75
N SER A 72 -16.48 5.89 20.02
CA SER A 72 -17.23 7.05 20.52
C SER A 72 -18.01 6.83 21.82
N PRO A 73 -18.62 5.64 22.11
CA PRO A 73 -19.30 5.42 23.38
C PRO A 73 -18.36 5.44 24.60
N PHE A 74 -17.06 5.28 24.37
CA PHE A 74 -16.01 5.27 25.39
C PHE A 74 -15.24 6.60 25.45
N ALA A 75 -15.62 7.60 24.67
CA ALA A 75 -14.90 8.87 24.50
C ALA A 75 -14.99 9.83 25.71
N GLY A 76 -15.26 9.32 26.91
CA GLY A 76 -15.29 10.06 28.17
C GLY A 76 -14.11 9.76 29.10
N GLY A 77 -14.06 10.45 30.25
CA GLY A 77 -13.09 10.18 31.31
C GLY A 77 -11.63 10.22 30.83
N ASP A 78 -10.83 9.24 31.27
CA ASP A 78 -9.39 9.16 30.99
C ASP A 78 -9.04 8.99 29.49
N PHE A 79 -10.01 8.53 28.69
CA PHE A 79 -9.83 8.32 27.24
C PHE A 79 -10.14 9.57 26.41
N ALA A 80 -10.91 10.52 26.95
CA ALA A 80 -11.40 11.70 26.23
C ALA A 80 -10.26 12.48 25.54
N ARG A 81 -9.14 12.69 26.22
CA ARG A 81 -7.98 13.40 25.63
C ARG A 81 -7.42 12.67 24.41
N ARG A 82 -7.27 11.34 24.49
CA ARG A 82 -6.70 10.55 23.39
C ARG A 82 -7.66 10.52 22.21
N PHE A 83 -8.95 10.35 22.47
CA PHE A 83 -9.99 10.39 21.45
C PHE A 83 -10.03 11.75 20.74
N GLY A 84 -10.01 12.85 21.49
CA GLY A 84 -10.03 14.21 20.93
C GLY A 84 -8.82 14.51 20.04
N VAL A 85 -7.62 14.10 20.45
CA VAL A 85 -6.39 14.25 19.63
C VAL A 85 -6.49 13.41 18.36
N ALA A 86 -6.94 12.15 18.46
CA ALA A 86 -7.11 11.29 17.30
C ALA A 86 -8.13 11.84 16.28
N LEU A 87 -9.26 12.37 16.77
CA LEU A 87 -10.28 13.01 15.93
C LEU A 87 -9.75 14.27 15.25
N TYR A 88 -9.00 15.10 15.98
CA TYR A 88 -8.38 16.30 15.43
C TYR A 88 -7.34 15.96 14.36
N ASP A 89 -6.34 15.14 14.69
CA ASP A 89 -5.26 14.78 13.76
C ASP A 89 -5.80 14.09 12.50
N PHE A 90 -6.85 13.29 12.63
CA PHE A 90 -7.54 12.68 11.50
C PHE A 90 -8.23 13.71 10.59
N SER A 91 -8.93 14.68 11.17
CA SER A 91 -9.56 15.76 10.39
C SER A 91 -8.53 16.55 9.59
N VAL A 92 -7.43 16.95 10.23
CA VAL A 92 -6.37 17.69 9.56
C VAL A 92 -5.73 16.83 8.46
N ALA A 93 -5.59 15.52 8.66
CA ALA A 93 -5.10 14.62 7.61
C ALA A 93 -6.06 14.49 6.42
N VAL A 94 -7.38 14.47 6.67
CA VAL A 94 -8.40 14.47 5.61
C VAL A 94 -8.35 15.77 4.80
N GLU A 95 -8.14 16.91 5.47
CA GLU A 95 -8.00 18.23 4.84
C GLU A 95 -6.74 18.37 3.96
N ARG A 96 -5.66 17.63 4.28
CA ARG A 96 -4.47 17.52 3.42
C ARG A 96 -4.70 16.72 2.14
N ARG A 97 -5.81 15.98 2.05
CA ARG A 97 -6.30 15.27 0.84
C ARG A 97 -5.28 14.34 0.19
N ASN A 98 -4.37 13.79 0.99
CA ASN A 98 -3.35 12.86 0.54
C ASN A 98 -3.77 11.42 0.89
N LEU A 99 -4.19 10.66 -0.13
CA LEU A 99 -4.62 9.27 0.05
C LEU A 99 -3.51 8.35 0.59
N ARG A 100 -2.25 8.64 0.25
CA ARG A 100 -1.12 7.86 0.74
C ARG A 100 -0.82 8.18 2.19
N GLU A 101 -0.92 9.44 2.59
CA GLU A 101 -0.83 9.83 4.00
C GLU A 101 -1.91 9.14 4.84
N LEU A 102 -3.16 9.20 4.39
CA LEU A 102 -4.29 8.55 5.07
C LEU A 102 -4.12 7.04 5.22
N SER A 103 -3.32 6.42 4.36
CA SER A 103 -3.02 4.98 4.39
C SER A 103 -1.77 4.64 5.18
N CYS A 104 -0.70 5.44 5.07
CA CYS A 104 0.64 5.09 5.53
C CYS A 104 1.15 5.90 6.74
N SER A 105 0.42 6.90 7.21
CA SER A 105 0.83 7.69 8.37
C SER A 105 0.94 6.81 9.63
N THR A 106 2.14 6.77 10.22
CA THR A 106 2.41 6.06 11.48
C THR A 106 1.66 6.70 12.65
N THR A 107 1.57 8.03 12.67
CA THR A 107 0.80 8.79 13.67
C THR A 107 -0.68 8.41 13.62
N LEU A 108 -1.29 8.41 12.42
CA LEU A 108 -2.67 7.97 12.27
C LEU A 108 -2.82 6.49 12.66
N PHE A 109 -1.89 5.62 12.27
CA PHE A 109 -1.97 4.23 12.68
C PHE A 109 -1.90 4.04 14.20
N ASP A 110 -1.06 4.79 14.92
CA ASP A 110 -0.99 4.72 16.38
C ASP A 110 -2.29 5.17 17.05
N HIS A 111 -2.93 6.21 16.51
CA HIS A 111 -4.28 6.60 16.92
C HIS A 111 -5.29 5.48 16.65
N TYR A 112 -5.33 4.96 15.43
CA TYR A 112 -6.23 3.88 15.03
C TYR A 112 -6.07 2.62 15.91
N ARG A 113 -4.83 2.23 16.21
CA ARG A 113 -4.50 1.13 17.13
C ARG A 113 -4.98 1.40 18.53
N THR A 114 -4.80 2.63 19.03
CA THR A 114 -5.27 3.04 20.36
C THR A 114 -6.79 3.03 20.46
N LEU A 115 -7.50 3.56 19.44
CA LEU A 115 -8.95 3.50 19.33
C LEU A 115 -9.45 2.05 19.31
N SER A 116 -8.75 1.20 18.54
CA SER A 116 -9.11 -0.20 18.37
C SER A 116 -8.90 -1.03 19.64
N ALA A 117 -7.80 -0.80 20.35
CA ALA A 117 -7.55 -1.42 21.64
C ALA A 117 -8.64 -1.06 22.66
N GLN A 118 -9.20 0.15 22.60
CA GLN A 118 -10.24 0.58 23.53
C GLN A 118 -11.55 -0.19 23.33
N PHE A 119 -12.06 -0.32 22.10
CA PHE A 119 -13.29 -1.10 21.90
C PHE A 119 -13.05 -2.61 21.99
N ALA A 120 -11.85 -3.11 21.67
CA ALA A 120 -11.49 -4.52 21.77
C ALA A 120 -11.60 -5.07 23.19
N GLN A 121 -11.29 -4.25 24.21
CA GLN A 121 -11.50 -4.58 25.63
C GLN A 121 -12.96 -4.98 25.93
N HIS A 122 -13.89 -4.53 25.11
CA HIS A 122 -15.32 -4.73 25.28
C HIS A 122 -15.94 -5.70 24.27
N THR A 123 -15.19 -6.20 23.27
CA THR A 123 -15.77 -6.92 22.11
C THR A 123 -15.07 -8.20 21.66
N HIS A 124 -14.13 -8.79 22.42
CA HIS A 124 -13.32 -9.94 21.94
C HIS A 124 -12.63 -9.68 20.58
N ALA A 125 -12.43 -8.42 20.20
CA ALA A 125 -11.83 -8.07 18.93
C ALA A 125 -10.32 -8.32 18.92
N PHE A 126 -9.77 -8.48 17.72
CA PHE A 126 -8.37 -8.83 17.49
C PHE A 126 -7.43 -7.61 17.48
N GLU A 127 -6.14 -7.85 17.68
CA GLU A 127 -5.09 -6.85 17.51
C GLU A 127 -5.08 -6.36 16.05
N VAL A 128 -5.15 -5.04 15.86
CA VAL A 128 -5.08 -4.42 14.53
C VAL A 128 -3.63 -4.24 14.11
N ALA A 129 -3.31 -4.63 12.87
CA ALA A 129 -1.97 -4.50 12.32
C ALA A 129 -1.86 -3.30 11.36
N TYR A 130 -0.65 -2.77 11.18
CA TYR A 130 -0.40 -1.61 10.33
C TYR A 130 -0.80 -1.87 8.88
N GLU A 131 -0.49 -3.06 8.39
CA GLU A 131 -0.81 -3.51 7.05
C GLU A 131 -2.32 -3.67 6.80
N ASP A 132 -3.14 -3.76 7.84
CA ASP A 132 -4.60 -3.77 7.66
C ASP A 132 -5.05 -2.41 7.15
N LEU A 133 -4.52 -1.32 7.73
CA LEU A 133 -4.84 0.04 7.32
C LEU A 133 -4.14 0.40 5.99
N ALA A 134 -2.82 0.21 5.92
CA ALA A 134 -2.02 0.64 4.77
C ALA A 134 -2.41 -0.08 3.47
N LEU A 135 -2.67 -1.38 3.53
CA LEU A 135 -3.00 -2.19 2.35
C LEU A 135 -4.50 -2.52 2.28
N ALA A 136 -5.35 -1.64 2.81
CA ALA A 136 -6.80 -1.85 2.80
C ALA A 136 -7.30 -2.10 1.36
N HIS A 137 -8.00 -3.23 1.16
CA HIS A 137 -8.53 -3.71 -0.13
C HIS A 137 -7.51 -3.93 -1.25
N ARG A 138 -6.20 -3.78 -0.99
CA ARG A 138 -5.15 -4.06 -1.97
C ARG A 138 -4.91 -5.58 -2.06
N PRO A 139 -4.85 -6.15 -3.27
CA PRO A 139 -4.52 -7.55 -3.46
C PRO A 139 -3.07 -7.83 -3.04
N ILE A 140 -2.82 -8.98 -2.42
CA ILE A 140 -1.48 -9.42 -2.01
C ILE A 140 -1.10 -10.65 -2.83
N PRO A 141 -0.23 -10.52 -3.84
CA PRO A 141 0.14 -11.67 -4.65
C PRO A 141 0.87 -12.71 -3.79
N PRO A 142 0.67 -14.01 -4.08
CA PRO A 142 1.38 -15.08 -3.37
C PRO A 142 2.89 -14.95 -3.60
N ALA A 143 3.70 -15.24 -2.58
CA ALA A 143 5.15 -15.20 -2.65
C ALA A 143 5.76 -16.59 -2.39
N THR A 144 6.73 -16.99 -3.20
CA THR A 144 7.38 -18.30 -3.12
C THR A 144 8.58 -18.27 -2.18
N LEU A 145 8.89 -19.44 -1.63
CA LEU A 145 10.16 -19.74 -0.99
C LEU A 145 10.92 -20.67 -1.93
N ARG A 146 12.07 -20.23 -2.47
CA ARG A 146 12.86 -21.10 -3.34
C ARG A 146 13.34 -22.35 -2.58
N THR A 147 13.49 -23.45 -3.30
CA THR A 147 14.10 -24.66 -2.74
C THR A 147 15.61 -24.47 -2.56
N VAL A 148 16.11 -24.63 -1.34
CA VAL A 148 17.55 -24.56 -1.00
C VAL A 148 18.00 -25.91 -0.43
N PRO A 149 19.19 -26.43 -0.80
CA PRO A 149 19.71 -27.65 -0.19
C PRO A 149 19.76 -27.55 1.34
N ALA A 150 19.28 -28.58 2.05
CA ALA A 150 19.09 -28.55 3.49
C ALA A 150 20.37 -28.18 4.28
N GLN A 151 21.52 -28.68 3.84
CA GLN A 151 22.82 -28.36 4.47
C GLN A 151 23.18 -26.89 4.31
N ARG A 152 22.95 -26.31 3.13
CA ARG A 152 23.20 -24.87 2.87
C ARG A 152 22.24 -24.00 3.67
N LEU A 153 20.96 -24.37 3.71
CA LEU A 153 19.96 -23.66 4.50
C LEU A 153 20.28 -23.69 6.00
N ALA A 154 20.77 -24.81 6.53
CA ALA A 154 21.19 -24.92 7.93
C ALA A 154 22.36 -23.98 8.26
N LEU A 155 23.34 -23.85 7.36
CA LEU A 155 24.46 -22.92 7.52
C LEU A 155 23.98 -21.47 7.51
N LEU A 156 23.18 -21.09 6.52
CA LEU A 156 22.62 -19.73 6.40
C LEU A 156 21.78 -19.36 7.62
N ARG A 157 20.95 -20.30 8.09
CA ARG A 157 20.14 -20.08 9.30
C ARG A 157 21.01 -19.90 10.54
N ALA A 158 22.09 -20.67 10.70
CA ALA A 158 23.01 -20.50 11.82
C ALA A 158 23.69 -19.12 11.81
N SER A 159 24.17 -18.66 10.65
CA SER A 159 24.73 -17.32 10.48
C SER A 159 23.68 -16.23 10.79
N TYR A 160 22.48 -16.38 10.26
CA TYR A 160 21.36 -15.46 10.49
C TYR A 160 21.01 -15.36 11.98
N GLU A 161 20.85 -16.49 12.67
CA GLU A 161 20.51 -16.55 14.09
C GLU A 161 21.60 -15.92 14.97
N ALA A 162 22.87 -16.17 14.64
CA ALA A 162 24.01 -15.58 15.34
C ALA A 162 24.01 -14.04 15.20
N ALA A 163 23.80 -13.53 13.99
CA ALA A 163 23.72 -12.10 13.72
C ALA A 163 22.48 -11.46 14.37
N LEU A 164 21.32 -12.11 14.29
CA LEU A 164 20.07 -11.64 14.88
C LEU A 164 20.19 -11.39 16.38
N LEU A 165 20.94 -12.22 17.11
CA LEU A 165 21.16 -12.03 18.55
C LEU A 165 21.85 -10.69 18.86
N TYR A 166 22.79 -10.23 18.02
CA TYR A 166 23.43 -8.92 18.19
C TYR A 166 22.45 -7.78 17.98
N VAL A 167 21.59 -7.88 16.96
CA VAL A 167 20.55 -6.87 16.65
C VAL A 167 19.50 -6.79 17.75
N LEU A 168 18.98 -7.93 18.22
CA LEU A 168 17.94 -7.96 19.25
C LEU A 168 18.44 -7.40 20.59
N ARG A 169 19.69 -7.69 20.94
CA ARG A 169 20.34 -7.22 22.17
C ARG A 169 20.83 -5.77 22.10
N GLY A 170 20.80 -5.12 20.93
CA GLY A 170 21.32 -3.76 20.76
C GLY A 170 22.83 -3.68 21.00
N HIS A 171 23.58 -4.69 20.57
CA HIS A 171 25.03 -4.75 20.74
C HIS A 171 25.73 -3.68 19.88
N PRO A 172 26.90 -3.14 20.27
CA PRO A 172 27.66 -2.18 19.45
C PRO A 172 28.05 -2.71 18.05
N ALA A 173 28.03 -4.02 17.85
CA ALA A 173 28.28 -4.67 16.55
C ALA A 173 27.00 -4.93 15.74
N ALA A 174 25.89 -4.27 16.07
CA ALA A 174 24.60 -4.47 15.40
C ALA A 174 24.66 -4.10 13.91
N GLU A 175 25.42 -3.07 13.52
CA GLU A 175 25.57 -2.69 12.10
C GLU A 175 26.19 -3.80 11.25
N SER A 176 27.32 -4.37 11.69
CA SER A 176 27.94 -5.50 11.01
C SER A 176 27.06 -6.76 11.01
N ALA A 177 26.24 -6.93 12.06
CA ALA A 177 25.29 -8.03 12.11
C ALA A 177 24.12 -7.84 11.13
N LEU A 178 23.70 -6.59 10.89
CA LEU A 178 22.72 -6.27 9.86
C LEU A 178 23.28 -6.54 8.45
N ASP A 179 24.59 -6.31 8.22
CA ASP A 179 25.25 -6.66 6.96
C ASP A 179 25.21 -8.17 6.71
N GLU A 180 25.52 -8.98 7.72
CA GLU A 180 25.46 -10.44 7.65
C GLU A 180 24.03 -10.95 7.41
N ILE A 181 23.04 -10.34 8.08
CA ILE A 181 21.62 -10.65 7.89
C ILE A 181 21.20 -10.37 6.44
N GLU A 182 21.57 -9.21 5.90
CA GLU A 182 21.24 -8.85 4.52
C GLU A 182 21.94 -9.77 3.52
N ALA A 183 23.21 -10.10 3.74
CA ALA A 183 23.95 -11.05 2.92
C ALA A 183 23.25 -12.42 2.89
N CYS A 184 22.75 -12.90 4.03
CA CYS A 184 21.94 -14.12 4.10
C CYS A 184 20.66 -14.01 3.27
N MET A 185 19.92 -12.89 3.36
CA MET A 185 18.68 -12.68 2.59
C MET A 185 18.95 -12.62 1.08
N VAL A 186 20.01 -11.94 0.66
CA VAL A 186 20.44 -11.89 -0.75
C VAL A 186 20.85 -13.27 -1.22
N GLU A 187 21.60 -14.02 -0.41
CA GLU A 187 21.96 -15.39 -0.76
C GLU A 187 20.72 -16.27 -0.90
N LEU A 188 19.70 -16.11 -0.05
CA LEU A 188 18.43 -16.85 -0.08
C LEU A 188 17.48 -16.45 -1.22
N ALA A 189 17.62 -15.24 -1.78
CA ALA A 189 16.76 -14.73 -2.86
C ALA A 189 16.97 -15.47 -4.18
N GLY A 190 15.91 -16.02 -4.75
CA GLY A 190 15.87 -16.64 -6.06
C GLY A 190 15.59 -15.65 -7.20
N PRO A 191 15.56 -16.14 -8.45
CA PRO A 191 15.29 -15.31 -9.64
C PRO A 191 13.80 -14.97 -9.82
N ASP A 192 12.89 -15.67 -9.14
CA ASP A 192 11.45 -15.43 -9.19
C ASP A 192 11.15 -13.98 -8.71
N PRO A 193 10.43 -13.14 -9.49
CA PRO A 193 10.01 -11.81 -9.08
C PRO A 193 9.22 -11.80 -7.75
N TYR A 194 8.49 -12.88 -7.47
CA TYR A 194 7.68 -13.05 -6.27
C TYR A 194 8.38 -13.90 -5.18
N ASP A 195 9.71 -14.05 -5.24
CA ASP A 195 10.46 -14.67 -4.15
C ASP A 195 10.41 -13.78 -2.89
N VAL A 196 9.91 -14.34 -1.79
CA VAL A 196 9.76 -13.61 -0.52
C VAL A 196 11.09 -13.07 0.02
N TRP A 197 12.22 -13.70 -0.29
CA TRP A 197 13.53 -13.24 0.16
C TRP A 197 14.00 -11.99 -0.60
N ARG A 198 13.54 -11.77 -1.84
CA ARG A 198 13.73 -10.49 -2.53
C ARG A 198 12.98 -9.37 -1.83
N LEU A 199 11.72 -9.63 -1.46
CA LEU A 199 10.89 -8.70 -0.69
C LEU A 199 11.52 -8.40 0.69
N ALA A 200 11.96 -9.44 1.41
CA ALA A 200 12.61 -9.28 2.71
C ALA A 200 13.92 -8.47 2.60
N ALA A 201 14.76 -8.75 1.59
CA ALA A 201 15.99 -8.00 1.37
C ALA A 201 15.71 -6.52 1.05
N GLY A 202 14.74 -6.24 0.18
CA GLY A 202 14.29 -4.87 -0.12
C GLY A 202 13.79 -4.13 1.11
N CYS A 203 12.96 -4.78 1.94
CA CYS A 203 12.49 -4.22 3.20
C CYS A 203 13.64 -3.98 4.19
N SER A 204 14.62 -4.88 4.28
CA SER A 204 15.80 -4.69 5.14
C SER A 204 16.58 -3.45 4.73
N ARG A 205 16.83 -3.27 3.42
CA ARG A 205 17.52 -2.06 2.90
C ARG A 205 16.76 -0.78 3.24
N ALA A 206 15.45 -0.75 3.03
CA ALA A 206 14.62 0.40 3.37
C ALA A 206 14.68 0.73 4.88
N LEU A 207 14.61 -0.28 5.74
CA LEU A 207 14.74 -0.09 7.19
C LEU A 207 16.12 0.46 7.61
N ARG A 208 17.18 0.11 6.88
CA ARG A 208 18.53 0.65 7.11
C ARG A 208 18.66 2.09 6.62
N ALA A 209 18.18 2.39 5.41
CA ALA A 209 18.18 3.74 4.87
C ALA A 209 17.45 4.72 5.80
N ALA A 210 16.31 4.30 6.36
CA ALA A 210 15.56 5.08 7.35
C ALA A 210 16.14 5.04 8.78
N SER A 211 17.33 4.46 9.01
CA SER A 211 17.98 4.29 10.33
C SER A 211 17.13 3.56 11.39
N ARG A 212 16.08 2.85 10.97
CA ARG A 212 15.13 2.15 11.86
C ARG A 212 15.68 0.83 12.38
N ALA A 213 16.47 0.15 11.56
CA ALA A 213 17.19 -1.05 11.95
C ALA A 213 18.24 -0.73 13.04
N SER A 214 19.02 0.32 12.83
CA SER A 214 20.10 0.79 13.70
C SER A 214 19.61 1.36 15.03
N SER A 215 18.50 2.10 15.01
CA SER A 215 17.87 2.64 16.23
C SER A 215 17.16 1.57 17.08
N GLY A 216 17.05 0.33 16.59
CA GLY A 216 16.44 -0.77 17.31
C GLY A 216 14.93 -0.65 17.43
N ALA A 217 14.26 -0.03 16.45
CA ALA A 217 12.82 0.11 16.42
C ALA A 217 12.12 -1.26 16.59
N ALA A 218 11.04 -1.28 17.37
CA ALA A 218 10.38 -2.53 17.77
C ALA A 218 9.84 -3.34 16.57
N ASP A 219 9.35 -2.65 15.55
CA ASP A 219 8.85 -3.27 14.33
C ASP A 219 9.97 -3.80 13.43
N ALA A 220 11.13 -3.12 13.37
CA ALA A 220 12.32 -3.64 12.70
C ALA A 220 12.84 -4.92 13.38
N LYS A 221 12.93 -4.93 14.72
CA LYS A 221 13.28 -6.15 15.48
C LYS A 221 12.29 -7.29 15.23
N ARG A 222 10.98 -6.98 15.21
CA ARG A 222 9.91 -7.94 14.92
C ARG A 222 10.03 -8.48 13.49
N PHE A 223 10.36 -7.64 12.51
CA PHE A 223 10.59 -8.05 11.13
C PHE A 223 11.72 -9.08 11.04
N TYR A 224 12.90 -8.79 11.59
CA TYR A 224 14.03 -9.73 11.57
C TYR A 224 13.74 -11.03 12.35
N ALA A 225 13.03 -10.94 13.47
CA ALA A 225 12.56 -12.14 14.18
C ALA A 225 11.60 -12.99 13.32
N ARG A 226 10.69 -12.37 12.57
CA ARG A 226 9.78 -13.07 11.64
C ARG A 226 10.52 -13.69 10.46
N CYS A 227 11.58 -13.06 9.94
CA CYS A 227 12.45 -13.67 8.94
C CYS A 227 13.11 -14.96 9.48
N ASN A 228 13.50 -15.00 10.77
CA ASN A 228 14.00 -16.24 11.36
C ASN A 228 12.93 -17.35 11.42
N LEU A 229 11.67 -16.99 11.70
CA LEU A 229 10.55 -17.94 11.63
C LEU A 229 10.33 -18.43 10.19
N LEU A 230 10.47 -17.56 9.19
CA LEU A 230 10.37 -17.90 7.78
C LEU A 230 11.48 -18.87 7.35
N LEU A 231 12.71 -18.70 7.85
CA LEU A 231 13.80 -19.68 7.67
C LEU A 231 13.45 -21.05 8.24
N ALA A 232 12.82 -21.08 9.42
CA ALA A 232 12.35 -22.33 10.03
C ALA A 232 11.22 -22.97 9.20
N ASP A 233 10.31 -22.18 8.63
CA ASP A 233 9.28 -22.65 7.69
C ASP A 233 9.91 -23.28 6.43
N GLN A 234 10.87 -22.59 5.82
CA GLN A 234 11.58 -23.09 4.64
C GLN A 234 12.34 -24.39 4.96
N ALA A 235 12.95 -24.49 6.15
CA ALA A 235 13.63 -25.72 6.60
C ALA A 235 12.65 -26.89 6.82
N ARG A 236 11.37 -26.61 7.08
CA ARG A 236 10.29 -27.60 7.13
C ARG A 236 9.72 -27.96 5.76
N GLY A 237 10.26 -27.38 4.67
CA GLY A 237 9.80 -27.62 3.31
C GLY A 237 8.57 -26.80 2.90
N VAL A 238 8.26 -25.72 3.62
CA VAL A 238 7.22 -24.78 3.20
C VAL A 238 7.68 -24.06 1.93
N VAL A 239 6.84 -24.08 0.89
CA VAL A 239 7.15 -23.51 -0.43
C VAL A 239 6.48 -22.15 -0.69
N MET A 240 5.49 -21.79 0.12
CA MET A 240 4.79 -20.51 0.04
C MET A 240 4.98 -19.72 1.33
N ALA A 241 5.36 -18.46 1.22
CA ALA A 241 5.45 -17.60 2.39
C ALA A 241 4.05 -17.36 3.00
N PRO A 242 3.94 -17.26 4.34
CA PRO A 242 2.68 -16.87 4.96
C PRO A 242 2.20 -15.52 4.43
N ARG A 243 0.94 -15.43 4.01
CA ARG A 243 0.35 -14.18 3.48
C ARG A 243 0.49 -13.01 4.46
N SER A 244 0.33 -13.27 5.76
CA SER A 244 0.52 -12.26 6.80
C SER A 244 1.96 -11.75 6.90
N PHE A 245 2.95 -12.55 6.51
CA PHE A 245 4.34 -12.11 6.41
C PHE A 245 4.51 -11.17 5.22
N VAL A 246 4.10 -11.61 4.03
CA VAL A 246 4.19 -10.84 2.78
C VAL A 246 3.50 -9.48 2.94
N ARG A 247 2.26 -9.48 3.45
CA ARG A 247 1.46 -8.27 3.66
C ARG A 247 2.12 -7.29 4.62
N ALA A 248 2.65 -7.77 5.75
CA ALA A 248 3.34 -6.92 6.72
C ALA A 248 4.64 -6.33 6.18
N THR A 249 5.45 -7.14 5.50
CA THR A 249 6.71 -6.71 4.89
C THR A 249 6.48 -5.70 3.78
N LEU A 250 5.45 -5.89 2.96
CA LEU A 250 5.06 -4.92 1.93
C LEU A 250 4.63 -3.59 2.50
N ALA A 251 3.77 -3.60 3.52
CA ALA A 251 3.31 -2.36 4.15
C ALA A 251 4.50 -1.59 4.76
N MET A 252 5.44 -2.32 5.38
CA MET A 252 6.65 -1.73 5.95
C MET A 252 7.57 -1.13 4.89
N LEU A 253 7.79 -1.84 3.77
CA LEU A 253 8.58 -1.34 2.65
C LEU A 253 7.92 -0.11 2.01
N TRP A 254 6.62 -0.16 1.73
CA TRP A 254 5.91 0.88 0.99
C TRP A 254 5.75 2.17 1.78
N ARG A 255 5.67 2.10 3.10
CA ARG A 255 5.34 3.24 3.96
C ARG A 255 6.13 4.50 3.65
N ASP A 256 7.46 4.40 3.66
CA ASP A 256 8.32 5.58 3.54
C ASP A 256 8.26 6.10 2.09
N TYR A 257 8.26 5.21 1.09
CA TYR A 257 8.08 5.57 -0.33
C TYR A 257 6.71 6.17 -0.65
N ALA A 258 5.66 5.78 0.07
CA ALA A 258 4.31 6.31 -0.13
C ALA A 258 4.17 7.73 0.41
N LEU A 259 4.86 8.04 1.52
CA LEU A 259 4.82 9.35 2.18
C LEU A 259 5.81 10.33 1.56
N TYR A 260 7.01 9.85 1.26
CA TYR A 260 8.15 10.69 0.90
C TYR A 260 8.65 10.42 -0.51
N GLY A 261 7.90 9.71 -1.36
CA GLY A 261 8.30 9.40 -2.72
C GLY A 261 9.59 8.57 -2.82
N ALA A 262 10.04 8.37 -4.05
CA ALA A 262 11.25 7.63 -4.39
C ALA A 262 12.24 8.52 -5.17
N ALA A 263 13.53 8.37 -4.90
CA ALA A 263 14.60 8.99 -5.67
C ALA A 263 15.07 8.06 -6.81
N ALA A 264 15.97 8.54 -7.66
CA ALA A 264 16.45 7.76 -8.81
C ALA A 264 17.22 6.49 -8.39
N GLU A 265 17.93 6.56 -7.26
CA GLU A 265 18.64 5.45 -6.64
C GLU A 265 17.72 4.34 -6.10
N ASP A 266 16.44 4.65 -5.88
CA ASP A 266 15.45 3.70 -5.37
C ASP A 266 14.80 2.85 -6.46
N ALA A 267 15.26 2.94 -7.71
CA ALA A 267 14.59 2.33 -8.86
C ALA A 267 14.35 0.83 -8.70
N ASP A 268 15.26 0.10 -8.05
CA ASP A 268 15.11 -1.32 -7.77
C ASP A 268 14.02 -1.60 -6.71
N GLN A 269 13.92 -0.78 -5.67
CA GLN A 269 12.83 -0.87 -4.68
C GLN A 269 11.49 -0.51 -5.30
N VAL A 270 11.44 0.50 -6.17
CA VAL A 270 10.21 0.86 -6.88
C VAL A 270 9.78 -0.24 -7.84
N ALA A 271 10.71 -0.86 -8.56
CA ALA A 271 10.40 -2.01 -9.41
C ALA A 271 9.83 -3.17 -8.59
N LEU A 272 10.41 -3.45 -7.41
CA LEU A 272 9.90 -4.44 -6.47
C LEU A 272 8.49 -4.07 -5.96
N LEU A 273 8.23 -2.83 -5.56
CA LEU A 273 6.89 -2.39 -5.13
C LEU A 273 5.86 -2.51 -6.24
N ASN A 274 6.24 -2.16 -7.47
CA ASN A 274 5.41 -2.32 -8.66
C ASN A 274 5.11 -3.80 -8.96
N ASP A 275 6.03 -4.73 -8.68
CA ASP A 275 5.74 -6.16 -8.77
C ASP A 275 4.66 -6.60 -7.78
N TYR A 276 4.48 -5.87 -6.67
CA TYR A 276 3.43 -6.13 -5.68
C TYR A 276 2.21 -5.20 -5.77
N GLY A 277 2.07 -4.42 -6.85
CA GLY A 277 0.87 -3.58 -7.06
C GLY A 277 0.86 -2.28 -6.26
N LEU A 278 2.02 -1.80 -5.82
CA LEU A 278 2.15 -0.58 -5.04
C LEU A 278 2.89 0.48 -5.84
N THR A 279 2.22 1.60 -6.08
CA THR A 279 2.77 2.75 -6.78
C THR A 279 3.39 3.76 -5.82
N VAL A 280 4.37 4.50 -6.31
CA VAL A 280 5.10 5.55 -5.58
C VAL A 280 5.19 6.79 -6.45
N ASP A 281 5.39 7.94 -5.83
CA ASP A 281 5.66 9.18 -6.55
C ASP A 281 7.17 9.29 -6.71
N TRP A 282 7.61 9.67 -7.90
CA TRP A 282 9.03 9.90 -8.16
C TRP A 282 9.35 11.35 -7.82
N HIS A 283 10.30 11.55 -6.92
CA HIS A 283 10.89 12.86 -6.71
C HIS A 283 11.81 13.20 -7.88
N VAL A 284 11.43 14.19 -8.67
CA VAL A 284 12.34 14.80 -9.66
C VAL A 284 13.43 15.62 -8.96
N ALA A 285 13.27 15.91 -7.67
CA ALA A 285 14.11 16.76 -6.84
C ALA A 285 14.96 15.92 -5.87
N GLY A 286 16.09 15.37 -6.33
CA GLY A 286 17.00 14.57 -5.49
C GLY A 286 17.77 15.33 -4.39
N THR A 287 17.35 16.55 -3.99
CA THR A 287 17.97 17.33 -2.92
C THR A 287 16.94 18.16 -2.14
N GLN A 288 17.16 18.40 -0.84
CA GLN A 288 16.33 19.27 0.01
C GLN A 288 16.12 20.69 -0.57
N ALA A 289 17.10 21.22 -1.30
CA ALA A 289 16.99 22.51 -1.97
C ALA A 289 16.05 22.46 -3.18
N SER A 290 16.03 21.35 -3.91
CA SER A 290 15.11 21.12 -5.02
C SER A 290 13.68 20.84 -4.52
N GLU A 291 13.55 20.18 -3.38
CA GLU A 291 12.28 20.00 -2.66
C GLU A 291 11.71 21.36 -2.25
N ALA A 292 12.48 22.23 -1.60
CA ALA A 292 12.07 23.59 -1.24
C ALA A 292 11.66 24.46 -2.45
N LEU A 293 12.26 24.24 -3.62
CA LEU A 293 11.89 24.93 -4.86
C LEU A 293 10.61 24.35 -5.49
N TRP A 294 10.42 23.04 -5.42
CA TRP A 294 9.20 22.36 -5.90
C TRP A 294 8.00 22.71 -5.01
N GLU A 295 8.19 22.70 -3.69
CA GLU A 295 7.31 23.22 -2.64
C GLU A 295 6.89 24.68 -2.90
N ALA A 296 7.85 25.57 -3.13
CA ALA A 296 7.57 26.96 -3.44
C ALA A 296 6.78 27.11 -4.74
N GLY A 297 7.05 26.27 -5.75
CA GLY A 297 6.28 26.21 -7.00
C GLY A 297 4.87 25.65 -6.82
N ALA A 298 4.69 24.64 -5.96
CA ALA A 298 3.39 24.04 -5.65
C ALA A 298 2.52 25.01 -4.83
N ALA A 299 3.08 25.65 -3.80
CA ALA A 299 2.42 26.69 -3.02
C ALA A 299 2.10 27.91 -3.87
N GLU A 300 2.96 28.27 -4.83
CA GLU A 300 2.68 29.35 -5.79
C GLU A 300 1.54 28.97 -6.76
N ALA A 301 1.51 27.74 -7.27
CA ALA A 301 0.42 27.25 -8.10
C ALA A 301 -0.92 27.18 -7.31
N GLU A 302 -0.87 26.80 -6.03
CA GLU A 302 -2.02 26.80 -5.14
C GLU A 302 -2.51 28.22 -4.84
N ARG A 303 -1.60 29.17 -4.57
CA ARG A 303 -1.91 30.60 -4.40
C ARG A 303 -2.48 31.23 -5.68
N GLN A 304 -1.98 30.83 -6.85
CA GLN A 304 -2.53 31.29 -8.13
C GLN A 304 -3.91 30.67 -8.40
N ALA A 305 -4.15 29.42 -7.98
CA ALA A 305 -5.46 28.78 -8.03
C ALA A 305 -6.47 29.30 -6.98
N THR A 306 -6.01 29.93 -5.90
CA THR A 306 -6.86 30.60 -4.90
C THR A 306 -7.01 32.11 -5.14
N GLY A 307 -6.05 32.76 -5.80
CA GLY A 307 -6.04 34.21 -6.10
C GLY A 307 -6.98 34.63 -7.22
N GLY A 308 -7.29 33.73 -8.15
CA GLY A 308 -8.50 33.77 -8.97
C GLY A 308 -9.27 32.48 -8.70
N ALA A 309 -10.59 32.53 -8.53
CA ALA A 309 -11.40 31.35 -8.26
C ALA A 309 -11.24 30.32 -9.39
N ALA A 310 -10.25 29.42 -9.27
CA ALA A 310 -10.08 28.34 -10.21
C ALA A 310 -11.36 27.51 -10.15
N PRO A 311 -12.01 27.24 -11.30
CA PRO A 311 -13.27 26.54 -11.31
C PRO A 311 -13.08 25.18 -10.65
N THR A 312 -13.88 24.90 -9.63
CA THR A 312 -13.94 23.59 -8.98
C THR A 312 -15.01 22.77 -9.68
N ARG A 313 -14.74 21.49 -9.95
CA ARG A 313 -15.73 20.56 -10.50
C ARG A 313 -16.18 19.57 -9.45
N GLU A 314 -17.48 19.32 -9.41
CA GLU A 314 -18.06 18.31 -8.53
C GLU A 314 -18.18 16.97 -9.28
N LEU A 315 -17.59 15.92 -8.69
CA LEU A 315 -17.65 14.53 -9.14
C LEU A 315 -18.30 13.69 -8.04
N GLY A 316 -19.59 13.91 -7.81
CA GLY A 316 -20.33 13.28 -6.72
C GLY A 316 -19.96 13.88 -5.37
N VAL A 317 -19.26 13.11 -4.53
CA VAL A 317 -18.77 13.59 -3.21
C VAL A 317 -17.42 14.28 -3.28
N LEU A 318 -16.78 14.26 -4.45
CA LEU A 318 -15.44 14.81 -4.68
C LEU A 318 -15.54 16.18 -5.32
N SER A 319 -14.78 17.14 -4.78
CA SER A 319 -14.66 18.49 -5.30
C SER A 319 -13.23 18.68 -5.80
N VAL A 320 -13.03 18.71 -7.12
CA VAL A 320 -11.70 18.69 -7.78
C VAL A 320 -11.35 20.02 -8.42
N ASN A 321 -10.07 20.38 -8.40
CA ASN A 321 -9.55 21.50 -9.18
C ASN A 321 -9.70 21.20 -10.69
N ALA A 322 -10.27 22.11 -11.48
CA ALA A 322 -10.50 21.87 -12.91
C ALA A 322 -9.21 21.61 -13.69
N HIS A 323 -8.08 22.27 -13.39
CA HIS A 323 -6.83 22.02 -14.10
C HIS A 323 -6.29 20.63 -13.79
N ALA A 324 -6.28 20.23 -12.52
CA ALA A 324 -5.88 18.87 -12.13
C ALA A 324 -6.80 17.80 -12.75
N TYR A 325 -8.09 18.11 -12.89
CA TYR A 325 -9.05 17.25 -13.57
C TYR A 325 -8.74 17.09 -15.07
N GLU A 326 -8.44 18.17 -15.80
CA GLU A 326 -8.08 18.08 -17.22
C GLU A 326 -6.73 17.36 -17.44
N ASP A 327 -5.72 17.63 -16.59
CA ASP A 327 -4.43 16.92 -16.61
C ASP A 327 -4.62 15.40 -16.38
N PHE A 328 -5.52 15.05 -15.45
CA PHE A 328 -5.91 13.67 -15.22
C PHE A 328 -6.59 13.05 -16.44
N LEU A 329 -7.52 13.75 -17.11
CA LEU A 329 -8.21 13.22 -18.28
C LEU A 329 -7.23 12.91 -19.43
N GLN A 330 -6.23 13.76 -19.66
CA GLN A 330 -5.18 13.50 -20.66
C GLN A 330 -4.37 12.24 -20.32
N THR A 331 -4.00 12.09 -19.04
CA THR A 331 -3.27 10.91 -18.57
C THR A 331 -4.14 9.64 -18.67
N ALA A 332 -5.43 9.77 -18.35
CA ALA A 332 -6.39 8.68 -18.39
C ALA A 332 -6.64 8.20 -19.82
N ASP A 333 -6.84 9.12 -20.77
CA ASP A 333 -7.04 8.80 -22.18
C ASP A 333 -5.86 8.01 -22.76
N ALA A 334 -4.63 8.52 -22.57
CA ALA A 334 -3.41 7.83 -23.01
C ALA A 334 -3.25 6.44 -22.36
N SER A 335 -3.64 6.30 -21.09
CA SER A 335 -3.56 5.03 -20.37
C SER A 335 -4.62 4.02 -20.82
N ILE A 336 -5.85 4.46 -21.10
CA ILE A 336 -6.93 3.62 -21.63
C ILE A 336 -6.57 3.13 -23.04
N ASP A 337 -6.04 4.00 -23.88
CA ASP A 337 -5.61 3.63 -25.23
C ASP A 337 -4.54 2.54 -25.19
N ALA A 338 -3.52 2.72 -24.34
CA ALA A 338 -2.52 1.70 -24.10
C ALA A 338 -3.15 0.40 -23.59
N LEU A 339 -4.01 0.45 -22.57
CA LEU A 339 -4.67 -0.75 -22.04
C LEU A 339 -5.56 -1.47 -23.07
N SER A 340 -6.24 -0.71 -23.94
CA SER A 340 -7.17 -1.24 -24.95
C SER A 340 -6.42 -1.96 -26.08
N GLN A 341 -5.26 -1.43 -26.49
CA GLN A 341 -4.38 -2.10 -27.47
C GLN A 341 -3.95 -3.49 -26.98
N HIS A 342 -3.72 -3.65 -25.67
CA HIS A 342 -3.27 -4.91 -25.07
C HIS A 342 -4.42 -5.86 -24.69
N ALA A 343 -5.62 -5.35 -24.39
CA ALA A 343 -6.80 -6.19 -24.15
C ALA A 343 -7.22 -6.99 -25.40
N GLY A 344 -7.02 -6.43 -26.60
CA GLY A 344 -7.25 -7.14 -27.87
C GLY A 344 -6.33 -8.35 -28.08
N LEU A 345 -5.13 -8.34 -27.49
CA LEU A 345 -4.15 -9.42 -27.60
C LEU A 345 -4.48 -10.62 -26.69
N VAL A 346 -5.21 -10.40 -25.59
CA VAL A 346 -5.63 -11.47 -24.65
C VAL A 346 -6.69 -12.40 -25.24
N SER A 347 -7.48 -11.92 -26.20
CA SER A 347 -8.56 -12.67 -26.84
C SER A 347 -8.11 -13.48 -28.06
N GLY A 348 -6.88 -13.25 -28.56
CA GLY A 348 -6.30 -13.99 -29.67
C GLY A 348 -5.41 -15.14 -29.17
N ALA A 349 -5.43 -16.28 -29.85
CA ALA A 349 -4.51 -17.39 -29.64
C ALA A 349 -3.05 -17.08 -30.07
N ALA A 350 -2.61 -15.83 -29.93
CA ALA A 350 -1.30 -15.33 -30.31
C ALA A 350 -0.36 -15.28 -29.10
N GLN A 351 0.92 -15.44 -29.38
CA GLN A 351 2.02 -15.63 -28.43
C GLN A 351 2.00 -14.67 -27.23
N HIS A 352 2.30 -15.25 -26.07
CA HIS A 352 2.63 -14.59 -24.80
C HIS A 352 3.65 -13.45 -25.01
N ASP A 353 3.16 -12.21 -25.09
CA ASP A 353 3.99 -11.02 -25.23
C ASP A 353 4.21 -10.38 -23.85
N THR A 354 5.30 -10.79 -23.20
CA THR A 354 5.74 -10.25 -21.91
C THR A 354 5.91 -8.73 -21.95
N ALA A 355 6.41 -8.17 -23.06
CA ALA A 355 6.65 -6.74 -23.17
C ALA A 355 5.33 -5.96 -23.23
N ALA A 356 4.36 -6.45 -24.00
CA ALA A 356 2.99 -5.94 -24.03
C ALA A 356 2.33 -5.93 -22.64
N ALA A 357 2.44 -7.03 -21.89
CA ALA A 357 1.88 -7.12 -20.55
C ALA A 357 2.54 -6.14 -19.56
N LEU A 358 3.85 -5.91 -19.66
CA LEU A 358 4.54 -4.88 -18.87
C LEU A 358 4.09 -3.46 -19.23
N LEU A 359 3.94 -3.14 -20.53
CA LEU A 359 3.43 -1.85 -20.98
C LEU A 359 2.00 -1.60 -20.49
N ALA A 360 1.14 -2.62 -20.52
CA ALA A 360 -0.21 -2.55 -19.96
C ALA A 360 -0.18 -2.31 -18.44
N SER A 361 0.73 -2.97 -17.71
CA SER A 361 0.92 -2.72 -16.29
C SER A 361 1.35 -1.29 -16.01
N ASP A 362 2.32 -0.75 -16.75
CA ASP A 362 2.84 0.60 -16.53
C ASP A 362 1.79 1.66 -16.91
N ALA A 363 0.94 1.41 -17.91
CA ALA A 363 -0.22 2.24 -18.20
C ALA A 363 -1.24 2.23 -17.04
N ALA A 364 -1.56 1.07 -16.49
CA ALA A 364 -2.47 0.95 -15.34
C ALA A 364 -1.90 1.68 -14.11
N TYR A 365 -0.61 1.54 -13.81
CA TYR A 365 0.02 2.23 -12.68
C TYR A 365 0.12 3.74 -12.85
N ARG A 366 0.40 4.24 -14.06
CA ARG A 366 0.35 5.68 -14.33
C ARG A 366 -1.04 6.25 -14.09
N LEU A 367 -2.07 5.56 -14.56
CA LEU A 367 -3.46 5.93 -14.29
C LEU A 367 -3.79 5.84 -12.79
N GLY A 368 -3.34 4.80 -12.10
CA GLY A 368 -3.54 4.62 -10.66
C GLY A 368 -2.92 5.74 -9.84
N ALA A 369 -1.67 6.11 -10.14
CA ALA A 369 -0.97 7.24 -9.53
C ALA A 369 -1.69 8.57 -9.79
N ALA A 370 -2.10 8.84 -11.03
CA ALA A 370 -2.84 10.06 -11.38
C ALA A 370 -4.21 10.13 -10.69
N ALA A 371 -4.94 9.00 -10.63
CA ALA A 371 -6.21 8.91 -9.91
C ALA A 371 -6.02 9.11 -8.39
N CYS A 372 -4.94 8.56 -7.82
CA CYS A 372 -4.58 8.72 -6.42
C CYS A 372 -4.29 10.18 -6.09
N ALA A 373 -3.50 10.85 -6.93
CA ALA A 373 -3.19 12.27 -6.80
C ALA A 373 -4.43 13.18 -6.95
N LEU A 374 -5.39 12.80 -7.79
CA LEU A 374 -6.67 13.53 -7.90
C LEU A 374 -7.65 13.20 -6.76
N GLY A 375 -7.45 12.13 -5.99
CA GLY A 375 -8.35 11.68 -4.93
C GLY A 375 -9.47 10.72 -5.37
N LEU A 376 -9.38 10.16 -6.59
CA LEU A 376 -10.30 9.15 -7.12
C LEU A 376 -9.96 7.74 -6.58
N GLY A 377 -10.24 7.48 -5.31
CA GLY A 377 -9.80 6.27 -4.61
C GLY A 377 -10.21 4.95 -5.28
N HIS A 378 -11.48 4.84 -5.73
CA HIS A 378 -11.98 3.64 -6.42
C HIS A 378 -11.27 3.36 -7.75
N VAL A 379 -10.95 4.42 -8.51
CA VAL A 379 -10.20 4.32 -9.77
C VAL A 379 -8.76 3.93 -9.49
N ALA A 380 -8.12 4.61 -8.53
CA ALA A 380 -6.73 4.34 -8.15
C ALA A 380 -6.52 2.87 -7.74
N LEU A 381 -7.38 2.36 -6.87
CA LEU A 381 -7.30 1.00 -6.35
C LEU A 381 -7.53 -0.07 -7.43
N LEU A 382 -8.52 0.12 -8.31
CA LEU A 382 -8.77 -0.81 -9.41
C LEU A 382 -7.64 -0.78 -10.44
N SER A 383 -7.10 0.40 -10.75
CA SER A 383 -5.95 0.56 -11.64
C SER A 383 -4.69 -0.12 -11.10
N ASP A 384 -4.38 0.07 -9.81
CA ASP A 384 -3.24 -0.60 -9.16
C ASP A 384 -3.41 -2.14 -9.17
N ALA A 385 -4.61 -2.64 -8.87
CA ALA A 385 -4.89 -4.07 -8.94
C ALA A 385 -4.78 -4.62 -10.37
N LEU A 386 -5.25 -3.86 -11.37
CA LEU A 386 -5.13 -4.23 -12.79
C LEU A 386 -3.68 -4.25 -13.25
N GLY A 387 -2.87 -3.28 -12.84
CA GLY A 387 -1.44 -3.25 -13.13
C GLY A 387 -0.73 -4.48 -12.56
N LEU A 388 -1.02 -4.83 -11.31
CA LEU A 388 -0.50 -6.05 -10.69
C LEU A 388 -0.91 -7.30 -11.47
N ALA A 389 -2.16 -7.39 -11.90
CA ALA A 389 -2.62 -8.54 -12.67
C ALA A 389 -1.84 -8.70 -13.99
N TRP A 390 -1.57 -7.60 -14.69
CA TRP A 390 -0.76 -7.60 -15.92
C TRP A 390 0.70 -7.97 -15.65
N ARG A 391 1.31 -7.43 -14.59
CA ARG A 391 2.67 -7.82 -14.18
C ARG A 391 2.80 -9.29 -13.83
N ARG A 392 1.82 -9.85 -13.10
CA ARG A 392 1.80 -11.29 -12.81
C ARG A 392 1.73 -12.13 -14.07
N ARG A 393 0.97 -11.69 -15.09
CA ARG A 393 0.94 -12.37 -16.39
C ARG A 393 2.27 -12.24 -17.12
N ALA A 394 2.86 -11.05 -17.19
CA ALA A 394 4.17 -10.83 -17.79
C ALA A 394 5.25 -11.75 -17.18
N HIS A 395 5.28 -11.81 -15.84
CA HIS A 395 6.25 -12.63 -15.11
C HIS A 395 6.00 -14.13 -15.26
N ALA A 396 4.75 -14.57 -15.36
CA ALA A 396 4.43 -15.97 -15.67
C ALA A 396 4.91 -16.35 -17.09
N ASP A 397 4.66 -15.48 -18.06
CA ASP A 397 5.03 -15.69 -19.47
C ASP A 397 6.55 -15.72 -19.69
N ALA A 398 7.31 -14.99 -18.87
CA ALA A 398 8.78 -14.94 -18.91
C ALA A 398 9.45 -16.23 -18.40
N VAL A 399 8.71 -17.12 -17.74
CA VAL A 399 9.25 -18.39 -17.23
C VAL A 399 9.52 -19.35 -18.40
N ALA A 400 10.66 -20.03 -18.43
CA ALA A 400 10.93 -21.02 -19.49
C ALA A 400 9.85 -22.12 -19.52
N PRO A 401 9.52 -22.71 -20.69
CA PRO A 401 8.49 -23.76 -20.79
C PRO A 401 8.73 -24.99 -19.90
N GLU A 402 10.01 -25.32 -19.64
CA GLU A 402 10.39 -26.41 -18.73
C GLU A 402 10.11 -26.05 -17.25
N ALA A 403 10.25 -24.78 -16.89
CA ALA A 403 9.98 -24.26 -15.55
C ALA A 403 8.49 -23.97 -15.30
N HIS A 404 7.68 -23.82 -16.36
CA HIS A 404 6.21 -23.72 -16.28
C HIS A 404 5.54 -24.95 -15.63
N SER A 405 6.16 -26.12 -15.74
CA SER A 405 5.70 -27.33 -15.05
C SER A 405 5.96 -27.31 -13.54
N ARG A 406 6.81 -26.38 -13.07
CA ARG A 406 7.26 -26.21 -11.68
C ARG A 406 6.77 -24.90 -11.05
N THR A 407 6.10 -24.01 -11.79
CA THR A 407 5.51 -22.80 -11.24
C THR A 407 4.38 -23.16 -10.29
N LEU A 408 4.52 -22.73 -9.03
CA LEU A 408 3.54 -22.92 -7.96
C LEU A 408 2.39 -21.92 -8.02
N ILE A 409 2.54 -20.89 -8.85
CA ILE A 409 1.68 -19.72 -8.91
C ILE A 409 1.19 -19.56 -10.35
N ASP A 410 -0.13 -19.63 -10.54
CA ASP A 410 -0.75 -19.43 -11.85
C ASP A 410 -0.93 -17.94 -12.15
N ALA A 411 -0.84 -17.58 -13.42
CA ALA A 411 -1.13 -16.23 -13.89
C ALA A 411 -2.64 -15.91 -13.70
N PRO A 412 -3.00 -14.64 -13.40
CA PRO A 412 -4.40 -14.22 -13.35
C PRO A 412 -5.14 -14.52 -14.66
N ASP A 413 -6.37 -15.01 -14.55
CA ASP A 413 -7.16 -15.36 -15.73
C ASP A 413 -7.51 -14.13 -16.58
N GLY A 414 -7.36 -14.25 -17.90
CA GLY A 414 -7.55 -13.14 -18.83
C GLY A 414 -8.97 -12.56 -18.83
N ALA A 415 -9.98 -13.37 -18.51
CA ALA A 415 -11.36 -12.92 -18.40
C ALA A 415 -11.56 -11.95 -17.23
N SER A 416 -10.94 -12.21 -16.07
CA SER A 416 -10.99 -11.31 -14.92
C SER A 416 -10.21 -10.02 -15.18
N VAL A 417 -9.06 -10.11 -15.87
CA VAL A 417 -8.30 -8.92 -16.32
C VAL A 417 -9.12 -8.07 -17.30
N GLY A 418 -9.76 -8.70 -18.30
CA GLY A 418 -10.61 -8.02 -19.27
C GLY A 418 -11.81 -7.32 -18.63
N ARG A 419 -12.54 -8.00 -17.74
CA ARG A 419 -13.66 -7.41 -16.99
C ARG A 419 -13.24 -6.21 -16.14
N ALA A 420 -12.08 -6.29 -15.50
CA ALA A 420 -11.54 -5.18 -14.72
C ALA A 420 -11.15 -3.99 -15.60
N ALA A 421 -10.53 -4.22 -16.76
CA ALA A 421 -10.21 -3.18 -17.73
C ALA A 421 -11.46 -2.50 -18.30
N GLU A 422 -12.49 -3.27 -18.63
CA GLU A 422 -13.79 -2.75 -19.09
C GLU A 422 -14.49 -1.91 -18.02
N ALA A 423 -14.52 -2.40 -16.78
CA ALA A 423 -15.08 -1.66 -15.65
C ALA A 423 -14.33 -0.35 -15.41
N LEU A 424 -13.00 -0.39 -15.43
CA LEU A 424 -12.15 0.79 -15.28
C LEU A 424 -12.42 1.82 -16.39
N ARG A 425 -12.50 1.36 -17.65
CA ARG A 425 -12.87 2.22 -18.78
C ARG A 425 -14.25 2.86 -18.59
N ALA A 426 -15.24 2.09 -18.14
CA ALA A 426 -16.59 2.61 -17.86
C ALA A 426 -16.60 3.65 -16.72
N MET A 427 -15.78 3.45 -15.68
CA MET A 427 -15.59 4.44 -14.61
C MET A 427 -15.00 5.74 -15.18
N LEU A 428 -13.98 5.66 -16.03
CA LEU A 428 -13.31 6.82 -16.61
C LEU A 428 -14.20 7.60 -17.58
N LEU A 429 -15.03 6.91 -18.36
CA LEU A 429 -16.04 7.56 -19.20
C LEU A 429 -17.06 8.36 -18.36
N ARG A 430 -17.44 7.86 -17.18
CA ARG A 430 -18.29 8.61 -16.25
C ARG A 430 -17.56 9.81 -15.68
N VAL A 431 -16.30 9.63 -15.26
CA VAL A 431 -15.47 10.74 -14.78
C VAL A 431 -15.37 11.82 -15.85
N ALA A 432 -15.03 11.48 -17.09
CA ALA A 432 -14.94 12.41 -18.22
C ALA A 432 -16.27 13.16 -18.51
N ALA A 433 -17.41 12.50 -18.28
CA ALA A 433 -18.74 13.11 -18.37
C ALA A 433 -19.08 14.02 -17.18
N GLY A 434 -18.17 14.22 -16.22
CA GLY A 434 -18.41 14.99 -15.00
C GLY A 434 -19.28 14.25 -13.98
N VAL A 435 -19.36 12.93 -14.07
CA VAL A 435 -20.20 12.08 -13.20
C VAL A 435 -19.31 11.28 -12.26
N ALA A 436 -19.74 11.16 -11.00
CA ALA A 436 -19.06 10.35 -10.00
C ALA A 436 -18.81 8.90 -10.50
N PRO A 437 -17.60 8.35 -10.33
CA PRO A 437 -17.34 6.97 -10.65
C PRO A 437 -18.19 6.05 -9.74
N PRO A 438 -18.67 4.90 -10.26
CA PRO A 438 -19.33 3.89 -9.44
C PRO A 438 -18.35 3.24 -8.46
N ASP A 439 -18.90 2.58 -7.44
CA ASP A 439 -18.14 1.70 -6.56
C ASP A 439 -17.52 0.54 -7.37
N SER A 440 -16.22 0.29 -7.18
CA SER A 440 -15.47 -0.77 -7.85
C SER A 440 -15.35 -2.07 -7.04
N GLN A 441 -15.89 -2.12 -5.81
CA GLN A 441 -15.67 -3.21 -4.86
C GLN A 441 -15.92 -4.62 -5.41
N GLN A 442 -17.01 -4.84 -6.15
CA GLN A 442 -17.33 -6.17 -6.67
C GLN A 442 -16.31 -6.64 -7.71
N VAL A 443 -15.94 -5.75 -8.64
CA VAL A 443 -14.96 -6.04 -9.69
C VAL A 443 -13.57 -6.20 -9.10
N LEU A 444 -13.21 -5.33 -8.15
CA LEU A 444 -11.97 -5.40 -7.41
C LEU A 444 -11.86 -6.71 -6.62
N ALA A 445 -12.93 -7.16 -5.95
CA ALA A 445 -12.93 -8.42 -5.22
C ALA A 445 -12.71 -9.62 -6.15
N ALA A 446 -13.36 -9.64 -7.31
CA ALA A 446 -13.17 -10.69 -8.31
C ALA A 446 -11.73 -10.72 -8.85
N LEU A 447 -11.17 -9.54 -9.17
CA LEU A 447 -9.79 -9.42 -9.63
C LEU A 447 -8.79 -9.79 -8.54
N THR A 448 -9.02 -9.34 -7.30
CA THR A 448 -8.22 -9.69 -6.13
C THR A 448 -8.18 -11.20 -5.96
N GLN A 449 -9.34 -11.87 -6.05
CA GLN A 449 -9.38 -13.33 -5.95
C GLN A 449 -8.57 -14.00 -7.08
N ALA A 450 -8.59 -13.47 -8.31
CA ALA A 450 -7.76 -13.98 -9.40
C ALA A 450 -6.26 -13.73 -9.18
N ILE A 451 -5.90 -12.59 -8.57
CA ILE A 451 -4.51 -12.24 -8.22
C ILE A 451 -3.98 -13.07 -7.04
N GLU A 452 -4.82 -13.45 -6.10
CA GLU A 452 -4.39 -14.10 -4.86
C GLU A 452 -4.43 -15.62 -4.94
N ARG A 453 -5.05 -16.19 -5.99
CA ARG A 453 -5.01 -17.64 -6.25
C ARG A 453 -3.57 -18.09 -6.51
N GLY A 454 -3.04 -18.93 -5.61
CA GLY A 454 -1.96 -19.85 -5.91
C GLY A 454 -2.52 -21.16 -6.47
N ARG A 455 -1.70 -21.97 -7.13
CA ARG A 455 -2.13 -23.29 -7.59
C ARG A 455 -2.44 -24.14 -6.35
N GLU A 456 -3.73 -24.42 -6.10
CA GLU A 456 -4.11 -25.40 -5.09
C GLU A 456 -3.46 -26.73 -5.49
N GLY A 457 -2.59 -27.24 -4.62
CA GLY A 457 -1.81 -28.44 -4.89
C GLY A 457 -2.72 -29.59 -5.31
N VAL A 458 -2.55 -30.08 -6.53
CA VAL A 458 -3.01 -31.42 -6.88
C VAL A 458 -2.27 -32.37 -5.94
N PRO A 459 -2.96 -33.19 -5.13
CA PRO A 459 -2.29 -34.17 -4.29
C PRO A 459 -1.50 -35.09 -5.22
N VAL A 460 -0.18 -35.15 -5.01
CA VAL A 460 0.69 -36.10 -5.70
C VAL A 460 0.10 -37.49 -5.47
N PRO A 461 -0.30 -38.24 -6.51
CA PRO A 461 -0.81 -39.58 -6.30
C PRO A 461 0.31 -40.40 -5.66
N ALA A 462 0.02 -40.96 -4.48
CA ALA A 462 0.92 -41.87 -3.80
C ALA A 462 1.35 -42.95 -4.81
N THR A 463 2.62 -42.93 -5.17
CA THR A 463 3.25 -44.01 -5.92
C THR A 463 3.14 -45.26 -5.06
N ARG A 464 2.12 -46.08 -5.35
CA ARG A 464 2.05 -47.45 -4.83
C ARG A 464 3.28 -48.18 -5.34
N GLY A 465 4.23 -48.39 -4.45
CA GLY A 465 5.37 -49.26 -4.70
C GLY A 465 4.86 -50.63 -5.14
N ALA A 466 5.29 -51.05 -6.32
CA ALA A 466 5.24 -52.44 -6.72
C ALA A 466 6.12 -53.24 -5.73
N ARG A 467 5.51 -54.25 -5.10
CA ARG A 467 6.20 -55.43 -4.62
C ARG A 467 5.78 -56.59 -5.49
#